data_AF-A0A7S1MPG7-F1
#
_entry.id   AF-A0A7S1MPG7-F1
#
_cell.length_a   1.000
_cell.length_b   1.000
_cell.length_c   1.000
_cell.angle_alpha   90.00
_cell.angle_beta   90.00
_cell.angle_gamma   90.00
#
_symmetry.space_group_name_H-M   'P 1'
#
loop_
_entity.id
_entity.type
_entity.pdbx_description
1 polymer ?
#
loop_
_entity_poly.entity_id
_entity_poly.type
_entity_poly.pdbx_seq_one_letter_code
_entity_poly.pdbx_strand_id
1 'polypeptide(L)'
;FDDLDAEIDAKIAAGDVEDLGALGAIAKKKLKTFLAKAGNAPIPRDHRLPINSEAAAALQSPERKVFIRAFLFYGPGQSAESFKFVDTFPGWLETAVYEWPGHGARKEEALAEDLDALADDAFEAIKPAMEQVCEGAEMEGMPFVFIGHSVGSQIMTCVAKKVLLRFAMAPALVVVLDRAPLQFPLLSGEGQAALESDPDDVLRAFDFDAFPTMDKKLWANDLRYACDEKDPFFHKFECDILLVTADRNKELDQASKKKRSIPYKLASLRTEDGEEIQIPVEEGTKAKVLKEAVLGIFAYRRDTAKVTLAGSDKGPLKDDDAVPDGTIIVGGLKDFKHPRYPWPHVSAIIGAGFQAIKTAMQYMVHHNENIVLFDRHASAGGDAWHNSATKHSKMQTDFGAFNIWFGHEYHWTGS
;
A
#
# COMPACT_ATOMS: atom_id res chain seq x y z
N PHE A 1 16.44 -32.21 8.89
CA PHE A 1 15.79 -30.89 9.00
C PHE A 1 15.81 -30.45 10.45
N ASP A 2 15.54 -31.33 11.41
CA ASP A 2 15.64 -31.06 12.86
C ASP A 2 17.00 -30.50 13.34
N ASP A 3 18.13 -30.97 12.78
CA ASP A 3 19.45 -30.43 13.11
C ASP A 3 19.68 -29.01 12.57
N LEU A 4 19.02 -28.67 11.46
CA LEU A 4 19.12 -27.36 10.81
C LEU A 4 18.25 -26.32 11.55
N ASP A 5 17.08 -26.74 12.01
CA ASP A 5 16.20 -25.95 12.87
C ASP A 5 16.90 -25.62 14.20
N ALA A 6 17.53 -26.60 14.83
CA ALA A 6 18.28 -26.39 16.07
C ALA A 6 19.50 -25.47 15.87
N GLU A 7 20.19 -25.56 14.72
CA GLU A 7 21.31 -24.67 14.39
C GLU A 7 20.84 -23.23 14.12
N ILE A 8 19.73 -23.06 13.39
CA ILE A 8 19.12 -21.75 13.13
C ILE A 8 18.64 -21.13 14.44
N ASP A 9 17.92 -21.87 15.27
CA ASP A 9 17.43 -21.41 16.58
C ASP A 9 18.60 -21.03 17.50
N ALA A 10 19.69 -21.80 17.47
CA ALA A 10 20.91 -21.48 18.22
C ALA A 10 21.60 -20.21 17.72
N LYS A 11 21.67 -19.97 16.39
CA LYS A 11 22.25 -18.74 15.81
C LYS A 11 21.38 -17.50 16.06
N ILE A 12 20.06 -17.65 15.96
CA ILE A 12 19.10 -16.60 16.33
C ILE A 12 19.26 -16.25 17.82
N ALA A 13 19.32 -17.25 18.70
CA ALA A 13 19.55 -17.05 20.13
C ALA A 13 20.93 -16.44 20.45
N ALA A 14 21.93 -16.69 19.60
CA ALA A 14 23.27 -16.13 19.73
C ALA A 14 23.42 -14.72 19.12
N GLY A 15 22.40 -14.19 18.43
CA GLY A 15 22.46 -12.89 17.76
C GLY A 15 23.37 -12.85 16.52
N ASP A 16 23.79 -14.01 16.01
CA ASP A 16 24.69 -14.13 14.86
C ASP A 16 23.88 -14.08 13.56
N VAL A 17 23.60 -12.87 13.10
CA VAL A 17 22.73 -12.57 11.94
C VAL A 17 23.48 -12.01 10.72
N GLU A 18 24.80 -11.85 10.78
CA GLU A 18 25.58 -11.29 9.68
C GLU A 18 25.57 -12.20 8.43
N ASP A 19 25.44 -13.51 8.60
CA ASP A 19 25.31 -14.48 7.49
C ASP A 19 23.87 -14.66 6.99
N LEU A 20 22.87 -13.93 7.51
CA LEU A 20 21.50 -14.01 7.00
C LEU A 20 21.38 -13.52 5.54
N GLY A 21 22.32 -12.70 5.06
CA GLY A 21 22.40 -12.32 3.65
C GLY A 21 22.58 -13.54 2.73
N ALA A 22 23.20 -14.62 3.21
CA ALA A 22 23.31 -15.89 2.49
C ALA A 22 22.00 -16.71 2.54
N LEU A 23 21.13 -16.49 3.53
CA LEU A 23 19.82 -17.17 3.59
C LEU A 23 18.86 -16.71 2.49
N GLY A 24 18.96 -15.47 2.02
CA GLY A 24 18.27 -15.04 0.80
C GLY A 24 18.70 -15.86 -0.42
N ALA A 25 19.97 -16.25 -0.51
CA ALA A 25 20.48 -17.15 -1.54
C ALA A 25 20.07 -18.61 -1.33
N ILE A 26 19.92 -19.08 -0.09
CA ILE A 26 19.40 -20.42 0.25
C ILE A 26 17.89 -20.52 -0.02
N ALA A 27 17.14 -19.46 0.23
CA ALA A 27 15.69 -19.36 -0.02
C ALA A 27 15.33 -19.13 -1.51
N LYS A 28 16.32 -19.08 -2.42
CA LYS A 28 16.08 -19.07 -3.88
C LYS A 28 15.49 -20.37 -4.42
N LYS A 29 15.04 -21.29 -3.56
CA LYS A 29 14.17 -22.38 -3.98
C LYS A 29 12.84 -21.74 -4.37
N LYS A 30 12.71 -21.42 -5.66
CA LYS A 30 11.42 -21.00 -6.24
C LYS A 30 10.38 -22.00 -5.78
N LEU A 31 9.29 -21.51 -5.19
CA LEU A 31 8.12 -22.34 -4.89
C LEU A 31 7.85 -23.18 -6.15
N LYS A 32 7.75 -24.50 -5.97
CA LYS A 32 7.38 -25.38 -7.08
C LYS A 32 6.09 -24.83 -7.68
N THR A 33 5.93 -24.96 -9.00
CA THR A 33 4.69 -24.55 -9.65
C THR A 33 3.51 -25.25 -8.99
N PHE A 34 2.73 -24.51 -8.23
CA PHE A 34 1.53 -25.03 -7.60
C PHE A 34 0.48 -25.30 -8.67
N LEU A 35 0.03 -26.55 -8.75
CA LEU A 35 -1.08 -26.95 -9.60
C LEU A 35 -2.33 -26.99 -8.73
N ALA A 36 -3.15 -25.94 -8.84
CA ALA A 36 -4.38 -25.84 -8.06
C ALA A 36 -5.26 -27.07 -8.27
N LYS A 37 -5.59 -27.75 -7.16
CA LYS A 37 -6.52 -28.87 -7.13
C LYS A 37 -7.92 -28.35 -6.79
N ALA A 38 -8.95 -29.07 -7.20
CA ALA A 38 -10.30 -28.79 -6.70
C ALA A 38 -10.34 -29.10 -5.20
N GLY A 39 -10.91 -28.21 -4.39
CA GLY A 39 -11.10 -28.43 -2.95
C GLY A 39 -9.90 -28.12 -2.06
N ASN A 40 -9.05 -27.16 -2.41
CA ASN A 40 -7.96 -26.71 -1.53
C ASN A 40 -8.49 -26.31 -0.14
N ALA A 41 -7.76 -26.70 0.91
CA ALA A 41 -8.14 -26.35 2.28
C ALA A 41 -8.07 -24.82 2.50
N PRO A 42 -9.07 -24.23 3.19
CA PRO A 42 -9.03 -22.80 3.50
C PRO A 42 -7.87 -22.48 4.44
N ILE A 43 -7.48 -21.21 4.53
CA ILE A 43 -6.58 -20.71 5.58
C ILE A 43 -7.12 -21.19 6.93
N PRO A 44 -6.33 -21.92 7.74
CA PRO A 44 -6.73 -22.28 9.10
C PRO A 44 -7.05 -21.02 9.90
N ARG A 45 -8.21 -21.00 10.55
CA ARG A 45 -8.72 -19.81 11.25
C ARG A 45 -8.72 -20.05 12.75
N ASP A 46 -8.40 -19.00 13.48
CA ASP A 46 -8.57 -18.91 14.93
C ASP A 46 -9.05 -17.49 15.31
N HIS A 47 -9.08 -17.19 16.60
CA HIS A 47 -9.52 -15.89 17.11
C HIS A 47 -8.66 -14.70 16.65
N ARG A 48 -7.43 -14.94 16.15
CA ARG A 48 -6.48 -13.93 15.66
C ARG A 48 -6.69 -13.65 14.16
N LEU A 49 -7.35 -14.55 13.44
CA LEU A 49 -7.73 -14.42 12.03
C LEU A 49 -9.27 -14.44 11.88
N PRO A 50 -9.98 -13.43 12.41
CA PRO A 50 -11.44 -13.42 12.39
C PRO A 50 -12.00 -13.53 10.97
N ILE A 51 -13.11 -14.24 10.81
CA ILE A 51 -13.84 -14.36 9.55
C ILE A 51 -15.08 -13.46 9.60
N ASN A 52 -15.30 -12.68 8.54
CA ASN A 52 -16.63 -12.15 8.25
C ASN A 52 -17.57 -13.31 7.85
N SER A 53 -18.74 -13.42 8.48
CA SER A 53 -19.71 -14.50 8.24
C SER A 53 -20.07 -14.71 6.76
N GLU A 54 -20.04 -13.66 5.94
CA GLU A 54 -20.31 -13.75 4.50
C GLU A 54 -19.14 -14.39 3.73
N ALA A 55 -17.90 -14.07 4.11
CA ALA A 55 -16.70 -14.68 3.56
C ALA A 55 -16.61 -16.19 3.85
N ALA A 56 -17.05 -16.61 5.05
CA ALA A 56 -17.10 -18.03 5.42
C ALA A 56 -17.96 -18.85 4.45
N ALA A 57 -19.14 -18.33 4.09
CA ALA A 57 -20.04 -19.02 3.17
C ALA A 57 -19.45 -19.09 1.74
N ALA A 58 -18.81 -18.00 1.29
CA ALA A 58 -18.15 -17.96 -0.01
C ALA A 58 -16.91 -18.89 -0.10
N LEU A 59 -16.26 -19.20 1.02
CA LEU A 59 -15.14 -20.14 1.07
C LEU A 59 -15.57 -21.60 0.91
N GLN A 60 -16.82 -21.93 1.21
CA GLN A 60 -17.35 -23.30 1.15
C GLN A 60 -17.90 -23.69 -0.23
N SER A 61 -17.84 -22.79 -1.22
CA SER A 61 -18.35 -23.09 -2.57
C SER A 61 -17.45 -24.11 -3.29
N PRO A 62 -17.99 -25.24 -3.78
CA PRO A 62 -17.22 -26.29 -4.46
C PRO A 62 -16.60 -25.84 -5.80
N GLU A 63 -17.04 -24.70 -6.35
CA GLU A 63 -16.50 -24.12 -7.58
C GLU A 63 -15.26 -23.24 -7.34
N ARG A 64 -14.94 -22.91 -6.08
CA ARG A 64 -13.84 -22.01 -5.74
C ARG A 64 -12.51 -22.76 -5.84
N LYS A 65 -11.66 -22.31 -6.78
CA LYS A 65 -10.25 -22.72 -6.84
C LYS A 65 -9.44 -21.60 -6.18
N VAL A 66 -8.99 -21.80 -4.94
CA VAL A 66 -8.05 -20.86 -4.30
C VAL A 66 -6.67 -21.08 -4.92
N PHE A 67 -6.06 -20.01 -5.42
CA PHE A 67 -4.74 -20.05 -6.04
C PHE A 67 -3.69 -19.29 -5.22
N ILE A 68 -4.11 -18.26 -4.47
CA ILE A 68 -3.22 -17.37 -3.72
C ILE A 68 -3.83 -17.12 -2.33
N ARG A 69 -2.97 -17.10 -1.30
CA ARG A 69 -3.33 -16.62 0.04
C ARG A 69 -2.79 -15.21 0.28
N ALA A 70 -3.57 -14.33 0.86
CA ALA A 70 -3.12 -13.00 1.29
C ALA A 70 -3.32 -12.84 2.80
N PHE A 71 -2.30 -12.31 3.47
CA PHE A 71 -2.36 -11.96 4.88
C PHE A 71 -2.20 -10.45 5.03
N LEU A 72 -3.19 -9.82 5.65
CA LEU A 72 -3.24 -8.38 5.86
C LEU A 72 -2.94 -8.05 7.33
N PHE A 73 -1.97 -7.17 7.53
CA PHE A 73 -1.58 -6.58 8.80
C PHE A 73 -1.89 -5.08 8.75
N TYR A 74 -2.53 -4.52 9.77
CA TYR A 74 -3.00 -3.13 9.77
C TYR A 74 -2.51 -2.36 11.01
N GLY A 75 -2.81 -1.05 11.09
CA GLY A 75 -2.54 -0.22 12.27
C GLY A 75 -3.78 0.25 13.04
N PRO A 76 -3.62 0.99 14.13
CA PRO A 76 -4.64 1.22 15.18
C PRO A 76 -5.88 2.00 14.72
N GLY A 77 -5.83 2.60 13.53
CA GLY A 77 -6.97 3.28 12.92
C GLY A 77 -7.96 2.32 12.23
N GLN A 78 -7.66 1.03 12.14
CA GLN A 78 -8.51 0.03 11.50
C GLN A 78 -8.73 -1.17 12.42
N SER A 79 -9.78 -1.96 12.15
CA SER A 79 -9.95 -3.32 12.66
C SER A 79 -10.11 -4.29 11.49
N ALA A 80 -10.09 -5.60 11.72
CA ALA A 80 -10.44 -6.56 10.68
C ALA A 80 -11.82 -6.29 10.06
N GLU A 81 -12.76 -5.74 10.85
CA GLU A 81 -14.07 -5.33 10.35
C GLU A 81 -13.99 -4.14 9.36
N SER A 82 -13.02 -3.24 9.51
CA SER A 82 -12.82 -2.12 8.58
C SER A 82 -12.37 -2.60 7.18
N PHE A 83 -11.87 -3.83 7.07
CA PHE A 83 -11.39 -4.43 5.83
C PHE A 83 -12.44 -5.28 5.09
N LYS A 84 -13.76 -5.07 5.30
CA LYS A 84 -14.83 -5.79 4.58
C LYS A 84 -14.70 -5.81 3.06
N PHE A 85 -13.99 -4.85 2.45
CA PHE A 85 -13.73 -4.89 1.01
C PHE A 85 -12.91 -6.12 0.58
N VAL A 86 -12.21 -6.82 1.48
CA VAL A 86 -11.56 -8.10 1.15
C VAL A 86 -12.57 -9.16 0.72
N ASP A 87 -13.85 -9.02 1.09
CA ASP A 87 -14.92 -9.91 0.65
C ASP A 87 -15.27 -9.72 -0.83
N THR A 88 -14.88 -8.58 -1.43
CA THR A 88 -15.04 -8.31 -2.86
C THR A 88 -13.85 -8.83 -3.68
N PHE A 89 -12.85 -9.43 -3.04
CA PHE A 89 -11.71 -10.00 -3.76
C PHE A 89 -12.15 -11.22 -4.58
N PRO A 90 -11.50 -11.44 -5.73
CA PRO A 90 -11.88 -12.54 -6.60
C PRO A 90 -11.71 -13.89 -5.89
N GLY A 91 -12.58 -14.86 -6.19
CA GLY A 91 -12.60 -16.15 -5.49
C GLY A 91 -11.29 -16.97 -5.56
N TRP A 92 -10.36 -16.63 -6.47
CA TRP A 92 -9.03 -17.24 -6.52
C TRP A 92 -8.08 -16.73 -5.43
N LEU A 93 -8.37 -15.60 -4.81
CA LEU A 93 -7.62 -15.02 -3.70
C LEU A 93 -8.36 -15.33 -2.40
N GLU A 94 -7.70 -16.02 -1.49
CA GLU A 94 -8.17 -16.13 -0.12
C GLU A 94 -7.43 -15.14 0.75
N THR A 95 -8.16 -14.31 1.51
CA THR A 95 -7.55 -13.31 2.38
C THR A 95 -7.84 -13.60 3.85
N ALA A 96 -6.86 -13.36 4.70
CA ALA A 96 -6.99 -13.35 6.15
C ALA A 96 -6.47 -12.01 6.67
N VAL A 97 -7.25 -11.37 7.54
CA VAL A 97 -6.85 -10.13 8.20
C VAL A 97 -6.46 -10.50 9.63
N TYR A 98 -5.23 -10.17 10.00
CA TYR A 98 -4.73 -10.37 11.36
C TYR A 98 -5.28 -9.28 12.28
N GLU A 99 -5.94 -9.68 13.36
CA GLU A 99 -6.35 -8.81 14.45
C GLU A 99 -5.31 -8.92 15.57
N TRP A 100 -4.59 -7.86 15.90
CA TRP A 100 -3.63 -7.84 17.01
C TRP A 100 -4.30 -7.78 18.40
N PRO A 101 -3.63 -8.25 19.47
CA PRO A 101 -4.21 -8.27 20.82
C PRO A 101 -4.46 -6.86 21.34
N GLY A 102 -5.53 -6.67 22.12
CA GLY A 102 -5.96 -5.36 22.63
C GLY A 102 -6.71 -4.50 21.61
N HIS A 103 -7.11 -5.07 20.47
CA HIS A 103 -7.81 -4.36 19.40
C HIS A 103 -9.08 -5.08 18.94
N GLY A 104 -10.12 -4.31 18.56
CA GLY A 104 -11.34 -4.79 17.92
C GLY A 104 -11.93 -6.07 18.53
N ALA A 105 -11.84 -7.21 17.85
CA ALA A 105 -12.38 -8.48 18.36
C ALA A 105 -11.56 -9.06 19.53
N ARG A 106 -10.29 -8.66 19.66
CA ARG A 106 -9.33 -9.04 20.70
C ARG A 106 -9.10 -7.91 21.72
N LYS A 107 -10.00 -6.93 21.83
CA LYS A 107 -9.85 -5.75 22.70
C LYS A 107 -9.63 -6.04 24.20
N GLU A 108 -10.04 -7.22 24.65
CA GLU A 108 -9.90 -7.65 26.05
C GLU A 108 -8.52 -8.28 26.34
N GLU A 109 -7.73 -8.58 25.30
CA GLU A 109 -6.37 -9.08 25.44
C GLU A 109 -5.42 -7.94 25.79
N ALA A 110 -4.30 -8.26 26.46
CA ALA A 110 -3.27 -7.27 26.71
C ALA A 110 -2.59 -6.89 25.40
N LEU A 111 -2.38 -5.58 25.17
CA LEU A 111 -1.54 -5.10 24.08
C LEU A 111 -0.16 -5.76 24.18
N ALA A 112 0.44 -6.06 23.02
CA ALA A 112 1.82 -6.52 22.95
C ALA A 112 2.78 -5.50 23.62
N GLU A 113 3.88 -5.98 24.17
CA GLU A 113 4.84 -5.13 24.88
C GLU A 113 5.68 -4.29 23.91
N ASP A 114 6.04 -4.88 22.77
CA ASP A 114 6.85 -4.28 21.71
C ASP A 114 6.44 -4.84 20.33
N LEU A 115 7.13 -4.36 19.28
CA LEU A 115 6.86 -4.78 17.91
C LEU A 115 7.23 -6.26 17.67
N ASP A 116 8.24 -6.79 18.35
CA ASP A 116 8.67 -8.18 18.17
C ASP A 116 7.65 -9.16 18.78
N ALA A 117 7.15 -8.88 19.98
CA ALA A 117 6.07 -9.62 20.62
C ALA A 117 4.79 -9.59 19.78
N LEU A 118 4.49 -8.44 19.19
CA LEU A 118 3.38 -8.29 18.26
C LEU A 118 3.57 -9.11 16.98
N ALA A 119 4.77 -9.09 16.40
CA ALA A 119 5.11 -9.88 15.23
C ALA A 119 5.11 -11.39 15.53
N ASP A 120 5.46 -11.80 16.75
CA ASP A 120 5.36 -13.19 17.20
C ASP A 120 3.91 -13.66 17.28
N ASP A 121 3.02 -12.86 17.87
CA ASP A 121 1.60 -13.18 17.89
C ASP A 121 1.01 -13.27 16.47
N ALA A 122 1.39 -12.34 15.58
CA ALA A 122 1.00 -12.36 14.17
C ALA A 122 1.54 -13.58 13.41
N PHE A 123 2.79 -13.96 13.67
CA PHE A 123 3.41 -15.14 13.07
C PHE A 123 2.70 -16.42 13.52
N GLU A 124 2.46 -16.58 14.82
CA GLU A 124 1.75 -17.75 15.37
C GLU A 124 0.29 -17.83 14.88
N ALA A 125 -0.33 -16.71 14.49
CA ALA A 125 -1.64 -16.71 13.84
C ALA A 125 -1.60 -17.31 12.43
N ILE A 126 -0.58 -16.97 11.63
CA ILE A 126 -0.48 -17.43 10.23
C ILE A 126 0.28 -18.75 10.06
N LYS A 127 1.02 -19.18 11.08
CA LYS A 127 1.89 -20.37 11.06
C LYS A 127 1.20 -21.64 10.59
N PRO A 128 -0.02 -22.00 11.03
CA PRO A 128 -0.71 -23.18 10.50
C PRO A 128 -0.97 -23.10 8.98
N ALA A 129 -1.20 -21.89 8.45
CA ALA A 129 -1.37 -21.69 7.02
C ALA A 129 -0.04 -21.83 6.25
N MET A 130 1.08 -21.45 6.87
CA MET A 130 2.43 -21.60 6.31
C MET A 130 2.87 -23.07 6.31
N GLU A 131 2.55 -23.82 7.35
CA GLU A 131 2.79 -25.27 7.44
C GLU A 131 2.07 -26.06 6.33
N GLN A 132 0.94 -25.57 5.83
CA GLN A 132 0.25 -26.23 4.73
C GLN A 132 0.89 -26.01 3.35
N VAL A 133 1.72 -24.97 3.19
CA VAL A 133 2.33 -24.61 1.89
C VAL A 133 3.83 -24.93 1.81
N CYS A 134 4.41 -25.44 2.90
CA CYS A 134 5.80 -25.86 2.94
C CYS A 134 6.05 -27.14 2.12
N GLU A 135 7.33 -27.50 1.94
CA GLU A 135 7.71 -28.70 1.19
C GLU A 135 7.16 -29.98 1.84
N GLY A 136 6.53 -30.84 1.04
CA GLY A 136 5.90 -32.08 1.50
C GLY A 136 4.49 -31.91 2.05
N ALA A 137 3.99 -30.67 2.19
CA ALA A 137 2.62 -30.41 2.62
C ALA A 137 1.59 -30.51 1.48
N GLU A 138 0.31 -30.57 1.84
CA GLU A 138 -0.79 -30.74 0.88
C GLU A 138 -0.84 -29.64 -0.19
N MET A 139 -0.51 -28.41 0.19
CA MET A 139 -0.51 -27.23 -0.67
C MET A 139 0.89 -26.70 -0.95
N GLU A 140 1.89 -27.59 -0.96
CA GLU A 140 3.28 -27.26 -1.29
C GLU A 140 3.35 -26.36 -2.53
N GLY A 141 4.06 -25.24 -2.41
CA GLY A 141 4.30 -24.32 -3.52
C GLY A 141 3.21 -23.27 -3.74
N MET A 142 2.08 -23.33 -3.00
CA MET A 142 1.01 -22.34 -3.17
C MET A 142 1.53 -20.93 -2.83
N PRO A 143 1.40 -19.95 -3.73
CA PRO A 143 1.88 -18.60 -3.48
C PRO A 143 1.08 -17.91 -2.38
N PHE A 144 1.79 -17.11 -1.58
CA PHE A 144 1.19 -16.23 -0.59
C PHE A 144 1.68 -14.79 -0.75
N VAL A 145 0.86 -13.85 -0.29
CA VAL A 145 1.05 -12.41 -0.38
C VAL A 145 0.95 -11.82 1.01
N PHE A 146 1.78 -10.84 1.30
CA PHE A 146 1.65 -10.02 2.49
C PHE A 146 1.22 -8.60 2.15
N ILE A 147 0.31 -8.06 2.94
CA ILE A 147 -0.21 -6.71 2.82
C ILE A 147 -0.06 -6.04 4.18
N GLY A 148 0.66 -4.93 4.24
CA GLY A 148 0.86 -4.17 5.46
C GLY A 148 0.36 -2.75 5.30
N HIS A 149 -0.48 -2.27 6.22
CA HIS A 149 -0.94 -0.88 6.30
C HIS A 149 -0.49 -0.24 7.62
N SER A 150 0.04 0.99 7.56
CA SER A 150 0.57 1.69 8.74
C SER A 150 1.64 0.82 9.45
N VAL A 151 1.67 0.75 10.78
CA VAL A 151 2.55 -0.17 11.54
C VAL A 151 2.41 -1.63 11.09
N GLY A 152 1.27 -2.01 10.49
CA GLY A 152 1.09 -3.31 9.86
C GLY A 152 2.18 -3.65 8.83
N SER A 153 2.75 -2.66 8.13
CA SER A 153 3.91 -2.87 7.24
C SER A 153 5.19 -3.27 7.99
N GLN A 154 5.37 -2.75 9.20
CA GLN A 154 6.49 -3.08 10.08
C GLN A 154 6.30 -4.48 10.68
N ILE A 155 5.10 -4.80 11.20
CA ILE A 155 4.73 -6.16 11.66
C ILE A 155 4.98 -7.17 10.53
N MET A 156 4.48 -6.88 9.34
CA MET A 156 4.64 -7.70 8.14
C MET A 156 6.12 -7.99 7.83
N THR A 157 7.00 -6.99 8.00
CA THR A 157 8.44 -7.16 7.74
C THR A 157 9.07 -8.11 8.76
N CYS A 158 8.72 -7.99 10.03
CA CYS A 158 9.13 -8.92 11.08
C CYS A 158 8.60 -10.33 10.85
N VAL A 159 7.31 -10.47 10.49
CA VAL A 159 6.69 -11.75 10.15
C VAL A 159 7.35 -12.39 8.93
N ALA A 160 7.67 -11.62 7.89
CA ALA A 160 8.35 -12.13 6.70
C ALA A 160 9.73 -12.69 7.02
N LYS A 161 10.48 -12.03 7.92
CA LYS A 161 11.75 -12.58 8.43
C LYS A 161 11.52 -13.90 9.15
N LYS A 162 10.54 -14.00 10.05
CA LYS A 162 10.23 -15.24 10.79
C LYS A 162 9.81 -16.36 9.83
N VAL A 163 9.00 -16.08 8.81
CA VAL A 163 8.62 -17.05 7.77
C VAL A 163 9.82 -17.52 6.96
N LEU A 164 10.72 -16.61 6.59
CA LEU A 164 11.96 -16.96 5.89
C LEU A 164 12.84 -17.87 6.74
N LEU A 165 13.04 -17.54 8.02
CA LEU A 165 13.88 -18.33 8.92
C LEU A 165 13.26 -19.70 9.24
N ARG A 166 11.95 -19.74 9.49
CA ARG A 166 11.27 -20.97 9.92
C ARG A 166 10.94 -21.92 8.78
N PHE A 167 10.59 -21.39 7.62
CA PHE A 167 10.08 -22.19 6.50
C PHE A 167 10.95 -22.13 5.24
N ALA A 168 12.01 -21.31 5.22
CA ALA A 168 12.79 -21.03 4.02
C ALA A 168 11.92 -20.57 2.84
N MET A 169 10.86 -19.82 3.14
CA MET A 169 9.90 -19.30 2.15
C MET A 169 9.89 -17.78 2.14
N ALA A 170 9.54 -17.20 1.00
CA ALA A 170 9.31 -15.77 0.83
C ALA A 170 7.94 -15.52 0.19
N PRO A 171 7.26 -14.40 0.53
CA PRO A 171 6.02 -14.03 -0.12
C PRO A 171 6.24 -13.77 -1.62
N ALA A 172 5.26 -14.14 -2.45
CA ALA A 172 5.27 -13.90 -3.89
C ALA A 172 5.06 -12.41 -4.23
N LEU A 173 4.38 -11.68 -3.34
CA LEU A 173 4.16 -10.24 -3.44
C LEU A 173 4.07 -9.65 -2.03
N VAL A 174 4.53 -8.41 -1.89
CA VAL A 174 4.39 -7.61 -0.69
C VAL A 174 3.76 -6.28 -1.08
N VAL A 175 2.72 -5.88 -0.36
CA VAL A 175 2.02 -4.61 -0.55
C VAL A 175 2.21 -3.76 0.69
N VAL A 176 2.88 -2.62 0.55
CA VAL A 176 3.14 -1.66 1.64
C VAL A 176 2.25 -0.45 1.45
N LEU A 177 1.47 -0.10 2.47
CA LEU A 177 0.55 1.02 2.46
C LEU A 177 0.87 1.95 3.63
N ASP A 178 1.38 3.15 3.32
CA ASP A 178 1.53 4.26 4.27
C ASP A 178 2.45 4.00 5.49
N ARG A 179 3.67 3.47 5.24
CA ARG A 179 4.71 3.34 6.27
C ARG A 179 6.13 3.28 5.71
N ALA A 180 7.08 3.85 6.44
CA ALA A 180 8.52 3.75 6.18
C ALA A 180 9.09 2.39 6.64
N PRO A 181 10.26 1.96 6.11
CA PRO A 181 10.92 0.75 6.60
C PRO A 181 11.43 0.91 8.05
N LEU A 182 11.66 -0.21 8.73
CA LEU A 182 11.99 -0.29 10.17
C LEU A 182 13.23 0.49 10.61
N GLN A 183 14.14 0.83 9.70
CA GLN A 183 15.34 1.61 10.00
C GLN A 183 15.08 3.11 10.16
N PHE A 184 13.84 3.57 9.88
CA PHE A 184 13.46 4.97 10.01
C PHE A 184 12.31 5.07 11.03
N PRO A 185 12.59 5.55 12.25
CA PRO A 185 11.55 5.70 13.26
C PRO A 185 10.53 6.75 12.80
N LEU A 186 9.28 6.57 13.22
CA LEU A 186 8.23 7.56 12.94
C LEU A 186 8.48 8.88 13.66
N LEU A 187 8.97 8.83 14.90
CA LEU A 187 9.25 9.99 15.74
C LEU A 187 10.76 10.17 15.90
N SER A 188 11.21 11.44 15.98
CA SER A 188 12.58 11.74 16.41
C SER A 188 12.80 11.31 17.86
N GLY A 189 14.05 11.30 18.32
CA GLY A 189 14.36 11.01 19.73
C GLY A 189 13.61 11.93 20.71
N GLU A 190 13.43 13.20 20.38
CA GLU A 190 12.61 14.14 21.17
C GLU A 190 11.12 13.75 21.15
N GLY A 191 10.59 13.32 20.00
CA GLY A 191 9.21 12.87 19.87
C GLY A 191 8.95 11.58 20.66
N GLN A 192 9.91 10.65 20.69
CA GLN A 192 9.84 9.44 21.51
C GLN A 192 9.84 9.78 23.00
N ALA A 193 10.76 10.66 23.45
CA ALA A 193 10.78 11.13 24.84
C ALA A 193 9.49 11.88 25.24
N ALA A 194 8.90 12.64 24.31
CA ALA A 194 7.59 13.27 24.51
C ALA A 194 6.47 12.21 24.65
N LEU A 195 6.48 11.17 23.81
CA LEU A 195 5.49 10.08 23.86
C LEU A 195 5.57 9.28 25.18
N GLU A 196 6.76 9.12 25.73
CA GLU A 196 6.97 8.47 27.03
C GLU A 196 6.48 9.33 28.20
N SER A 197 6.71 10.64 28.14
CA SER A 197 6.41 11.57 29.24
C SER A 197 4.96 12.07 29.24
N ASP A 198 4.40 12.41 28.07
CA ASP A 198 3.03 12.85 27.88
C ASP A 198 2.47 12.32 26.54
N PRO A 199 1.99 11.06 26.52
CA PRO A 199 1.44 10.46 25.30
C PRO A 199 0.21 11.22 24.78
N ASP A 200 -0.56 11.85 25.65
CA ASP A 200 -1.75 12.60 25.24
C ASP A 200 -1.39 13.83 24.40
N ASP A 201 -0.28 14.51 24.72
CA ASP A 201 0.19 15.65 23.94
C ASP A 201 0.66 15.24 22.54
N VAL A 202 1.45 14.16 22.46
CA VAL A 202 1.92 13.61 21.17
C VAL A 202 0.75 13.13 20.31
N LEU A 203 -0.20 12.40 20.90
CA LEU A 203 -1.38 11.92 20.18
C LEU A 203 -2.28 13.06 19.69
N ARG A 204 -2.43 14.13 20.49
CA ARG A 204 -3.17 15.32 20.08
C ARG A 204 -2.48 16.04 18.93
N ALA A 205 -1.15 16.08 18.92
CA ALA A 205 -0.38 16.64 17.82
C ALA A 205 -0.42 15.74 16.56
N PHE A 206 -0.49 14.43 16.74
CA PHE A 206 -0.55 13.45 15.66
C PHE A 206 -1.88 13.49 14.91
N ASP A 207 -3.01 13.46 15.63
CA ASP A 207 -4.35 13.55 15.03
C ASP A 207 -5.32 14.30 15.95
N PHE A 208 -5.29 15.63 15.84
CA PHE A 208 -6.13 16.53 16.66
C PHE A 208 -7.63 16.24 16.52
N ASP A 209 -8.08 15.90 15.31
CA ASP A 209 -9.50 15.69 15.01
C ASP A 209 -10.01 14.37 15.61
N ALA A 210 -9.21 13.30 15.54
CA ALA A 210 -9.58 12.02 16.12
C ALA A 210 -9.28 11.91 17.63
N PHE A 211 -8.42 12.79 18.18
CA PHE A 211 -7.96 12.76 19.57
C PHE A 211 -9.07 12.58 20.62
N PRO A 212 -10.25 13.23 20.53
CA PRO A 212 -11.31 13.06 21.53
C PRO A 212 -11.93 11.66 21.56
N THR A 213 -11.81 10.89 20.47
CA THR A 213 -12.50 9.60 20.28
C THR A 213 -11.56 8.42 20.09
N MET A 214 -10.26 8.65 19.90
CA MET A 214 -9.30 7.57 19.70
C MET A 214 -9.04 6.78 20.99
N ASP A 215 -8.70 5.50 20.83
CA ASP A 215 -8.13 4.71 21.91
C ASP A 215 -6.68 5.13 22.15
N LYS A 216 -6.49 6.04 23.10
CA LYS A 216 -5.18 6.63 23.39
C LYS A 216 -4.13 5.59 23.76
N LYS A 217 -4.52 4.52 24.47
CA LYS A 217 -3.57 3.49 24.90
C LYS A 217 -3.07 2.68 23.70
N LEU A 218 -3.99 2.31 22.82
CA LEU A 218 -3.66 1.60 21.59
C LEU A 218 -2.78 2.47 20.68
N TRP A 219 -3.18 3.72 20.42
CA TRP A 219 -2.44 4.63 19.55
C TRP A 219 -1.07 5.01 20.10
N ALA A 220 -0.92 5.18 21.41
CA ALA A 220 0.40 5.42 22.01
C ALA A 220 1.34 4.21 21.79
N ASN A 221 0.83 2.98 21.89
CA ASN A 221 1.64 1.80 21.61
C ASN A 221 1.95 1.63 20.12
N ASP A 222 1.02 1.94 19.22
CA ASP A 222 1.30 2.02 17.78
C ASP A 222 2.50 2.92 17.46
N LEU A 223 2.49 4.15 18.01
CA LEU A 223 3.59 5.09 17.80
C LEU A 223 4.92 4.56 18.38
N ARG A 224 4.87 3.81 19.50
CA ARG A 224 6.06 3.14 20.06
C ARG A 224 6.58 2.04 19.14
N TYR A 225 5.71 1.16 18.66
CA TYR A 225 6.10 0.12 17.69
C TYR A 225 6.67 0.74 16.42
N ALA A 226 6.10 1.85 15.96
CA ALA A 226 6.58 2.56 14.79
C ALA A 226 7.95 3.24 14.99
N CYS A 227 8.43 3.32 16.22
CA CYS A 227 9.77 3.79 16.59
C CYS A 227 10.71 2.66 17.01
N ASP A 228 10.29 1.39 16.96
CA ASP A 228 11.17 0.25 17.22
C ASP A 228 12.11 0.02 16.02
N GLU A 229 13.21 0.75 16.04
CA GLU A 229 14.21 0.76 14.99
C GLU A 229 14.90 -0.60 14.86
N LYS A 230 14.95 -1.12 13.63
CA LYS A 230 15.75 -2.30 13.29
C LYS A 230 16.87 -1.94 12.33
N ASP A 231 17.89 -2.78 12.28
CA ASP A 231 19.02 -2.64 11.35
C ASP A 231 18.54 -2.51 9.88
N PRO A 232 19.19 -1.69 9.02
CA PRO A 232 18.82 -1.56 7.61
C PRO A 232 18.78 -2.87 6.81
N PHE A 233 19.48 -3.91 7.27
CA PHE A 233 19.51 -5.24 6.68
C PHE A 233 18.70 -6.26 7.48
N PHE A 234 17.86 -5.82 8.43
CA PHE A 234 17.06 -6.69 9.27
C PHE A 234 16.25 -7.73 8.48
N HIS A 235 15.60 -7.28 7.39
CA HIS A 235 14.99 -8.13 6.39
C HIS A 235 14.92 -7.41 5.04
N LYS A 236 15.23 -8.12 3.95
CA LYS A 236 15.19 -7.57 2.60
C LYS A 236 14.28 -8.42 1.73
N PHE A 237 13.32 -7.77 1.08
CA PHE A 237 12.54 -8.37 0.01
C PHE A 237 13.35 -8.28 -1.30
N GLU A 238 13.77 -9.42 -1.85
CA GLU A 238 14.41 -9.48 -3.17
C GLU A 238 13.34 -9.50 -4.26
N CYS A 239 12.76 -8.35 -4.58
CA CYS A 239 11.71 -8.22 -5.58
C CYS A 239 11.82 -6.94 -6.42
N ASP A 240 11.14 -6.94 -7.57
CA ASP A 240 10.90 -5.72 -8.33
C ASP A 240 9.90 -4.84 -7.57
N ILE A 241 10.17 -3.53 -7.54
CA ILE A 241 9.31 -2.56 -6.86
C ILE A 241 8.36 -1.94 -7.88
N LEU A 242 7.06 -2.15 -7.67
CA LEU A 242 6.00 -1.41 -8.36
C LEU A 242 5.43 -0.35 -7.42
N LEU A 243 5.62 0.92 -7.75
CA LEU A 243 5.00 2.03 -7.04
C LEU A 243 3.63 2.32 -7.66
N VAL A 244 2.57 2.16 -6.86
CA VAL A 244 1.20 2.51 -7.24
C VAL A 244 0.79 3.74 -6.44
N THR A 245 0.57 4.86 -7.11
CA THR A 245 0.09 6.10 -6.48
C THR A 245 -1.41 6.28 -6.77
N ALA A 246 -2.20 6.60 -5.74
CA ALA A 246 -3.65 6.80 -5.84
C ALA A 246 -4.00 8.28 -6.12
N ASP A 247 -3.27 8.94 -7.02
CA ASP A 247 -3.26 10.41 -7.12
C ASP A 247 -4.59 11.05 -7.54
N ARG A 248 -5.52 10.28 -8.13
CA ARG A 248 -6.83 10.77 -8.57
C ARG A 248 -8.03 10.23 -7.82
N ASN A 249 -7.83 9.26 -6.91
CA ASN A 249 -8.92 8.78 -6.06
C ASN A 249 -9.34 9.83 -5.03
N LYS A 250 -8.50 10.80 -4.67
CA LYS A 250 -8.90 11.87 -3.72
C LYS A 250 -10.12 12.68 -4.19
N GLU A 251 -10.26 12.95 -5.48
CA GLU A 251 -11.43 13.68 -6.01
C GLU A 251 -12.69 12.80 -6.00
N LEU A 252 -12.54 11.50 -6.34
CA LEU A 252 -13.60 10.50 -6.23
C LEU A 252 -14.00 10.24 -4.76
N ASP A 253 -13.03 10.17 -3.84
CA ASP A 253 -13.24 9.98 -2.40
C ASP A 253 -13.78 11.25 -1.74
N GLN A 254 -13.51 12.44 -2.26
CA GLN A 254 -14.16 13.67 -1.80
C GLN A 254 -15.65 13.70 -2.21
N ALA A 255 -16.00 13.09 -3.34
CA ALA A 255 -17.40 12.87 -3.71
C ALA A 255 -18.08 11.86 -2.75
N SER A 256 -17.34 10.84 -2.28
CA SER A 256 -17.84 9.79 -1.38
C SER A 256 -18.09 10.20 0.06
N LYS A 257 -17.22 11.06 0.61
CA LYS A 257 -17.23 11.46 2.04
C LYS A 257 -18.56 12.03 2.55
N LYS A 258 -19.50 12.39 1.67
CA LYS A 258 -20.83 12.87 2.07
C LYS A 258 -21.80 11.78 2.53
N LYS A 259 -21.53 10.49 2.29
CA LYS A 259 -22.39 9.39 2.75
C LYS A 259 -21.55 8.17 3.13
N ARG A 260 -21.60 7.80 4.42
CA ARG A 260 -20.96 6.57 4.93
C ARG A 260 -21.53 5.36 4.18
N SER A 261 -20.63 4.54 3.63
CA SER A 261 -20.85 3.24 2.97
C SER A 261 -21.69 3.23 1.69
N ILE A 262 -21.35 4.03 0.68
CA ILE A 262 -21.87 3.75 -0.67
C ILE A 262 -21.04 2.58 -1.25
N PRO A 263 -21.68 1.48 -1.71
CA PRO A 263 -20.97 0.41 -2.40
C PRO A 263 -20.31 0.92 -3.69
N TYR A 264 -19.10 0.44 -3.95
CA TYR A 264 -18.38 0.71 -5.19
C TYR A 264 -18.74 -0.34 -6.24
N LYS A 265 -18.83 0.08 -7.50
CA LYS A 265 -18.91 -0.78 -8.67
C LYS A 265 -17.80 -0.46 -9.66
N LEU A 266 -17.39 -1.45 -10.45
CA LEU A 266 -16.44 -1.22 -11.54
C LEU A 266 -17.20 -0.71 -12.78
N ALA A 267 -16.89 0.51 -13.20
CA ALA A 267 -17.35 1.05 -14.48
C ALA A 267 -16.29 0.75 -15.55
N SER A 268 -16.69 0.06 -16.62
CA SER A 268 -15.86 -0.13 -17.81
C SER A 268 -15.91 1.14 -18.65
N LEU A 269 -14.78 1.79 -18.88
CA LEU A 269 -14.66 2.90 -19.82
C LEU A 269 -13.99 2.41 -21.09
N ARG A 270 -14.57 2.71 -22.25
CA ARG A 270 -13.99 2.35 -23.55
C ARG A 270 -13.86 3.57 -24.45
N THR A 271 -12.71 3.77 -25.08
CA THR A 271 -12.57 4.83 -26.10
C THR A 271 -13.31 4.45 -27.39
N GLU A 272 -13.52 5.41 -28.29
CA GLU A 272 -14.13 5.12 -29.61
C GLU A 272 -13.28 4.14 -30.44
N ASP A 273 -11.97 4.11 -30.20
CA ASP A 273 -11.01 3.21 -30.85
C ASP A 273 -10.94 1.82 -30.18
N GLY A 274 -11.69 1.59 -29.11
CA GLY A 274 -11.86 0.28 -28.47
C GLY A 274 -10.89 -0.04 -27.32
N GLU A 275 -10.03 0.89 -26.92
CA GLU A 275 -9.22 0.73 -25.69
C GLU A 275 -10.15 0.75 -24.48
N GLU A 276 -9.94 -0.14 -23.50
CA GLU A 276 -10.83 -0.28 -22.35
C GLU A 276 -10.04 -0.28 -21.04
N ILE A 277 -10.56 0.43 -20.05
CA ILE A 277 -10.10 0.38 -18.66
C ILE A 277 -11.29 0.17 -17.73
N GLN A 278 -11.02 -0.31 -16.52
CA GLN A 278 -12.01 -0.37 -15.45
C GLN A 278 -11.61 0.60 -14.35
N ILE A 279 -12.58 1.38 -13.87
CA ILE A 279 -12.40 2.28 -12.76
C ILE A 279 -13.46 2.03 -11.68
N PRO A 280 -13.07 2.04 -10.40
CA PRO A 280 -14.05 1.98 -9.32
C PRO A 280 -14.82 3.30 -9.27
N VAL A 281 -16.14 3.22 -9.24
CA VAL A 281 -17.04 4.36 -9.05
C VAL A 281 -18.06 4.00 -7.99
N GLU A 282 -18.51 4.97 -7.20
CA GLU A 282 -19.57 4.73 -6.23
C GLU A 282 -20.92 4.56 -6.91
N GLU A 283 -21.79 3.74 -6.32
CA GLU A 283 -23.19 3.69 -6.75
C GLU A 283 -23.86 5.07 -6.68
N GLY A 284 -24.44 5.49 -7.81
CA GLY A 284 -25.07 6.81 -7.92
C GLY A 284 -24.10 7.97 -8.23
N THR A 285 -22.80 7.70 -8.44
CA THR A 285 -21.86 8.68 -9.01
C THR A 285 -22.49 9.31 -10.24
N LYS A 286 -22.42 10.65 -10.34
CA LYS A 286 -22.98 11.38 -11.47
C LYS A 286 -22.03 11.36 -12.66
N ALA A 287 -22.56 11.28 -13.87
CA ALA A 287 -21.78 11.29 -15.09
C ALA A 287 -20.86 12.51 -15.18
N LYS A 288 -21.29 13.67 -14.65
CA LYS A 288 -20.43 14.86 -14.53
C LYS A 288 -19.16 14.63 -13.73
N VAL A 289 -19.27 14.03 -12.54
CA VAL A 289 -18.14 13.77 -11.66
C VAL A 289 -17.17 12.80 -12.33
N LEU A 290 -17.70 11.73 -12.92
CA LEU A 290 -16.90 10.78 -13.68
C LEU A 290 -16.21 11.45 -14.88
N LYS A 291 -16.92 12.29 -15.62
CA LYS A 291 -16.38 13.03 -16.78
C LYS A 291 -15.28 14.00 -16.36
N GLU A 292 -15.47 14.75 -15.28
CA GLU A 292 -14.47 15.67 -14.72
C GLU A 292 -13.23 14.92 -14.26
N ALA A 293 -13.40 13.76 -13.59
CA ALA A 293 -12.31 12.87 -13.26
C ALA A 293 -11.59 12.44 -14.55
N VAL A 294 -12.24 11.74 -15.47
CA VAL A 294 -11.65 11.27 -16.75
C VAL A 294 -10.91 12.37 -17.51
N LEU A 295 -11.46 13.60 -17.57
CA LEU A 295 -10.81 14.76 -18.15
C LEU A 295 -9.56 15.18 -17.37
N GLY A 296 -9.69 15.29 -16.04
CA GLY A 296 -8.56 15.52 -15.15
C GLY A 296 -7.50 14.44 -15.28
N ILE A 297 -7.92 13.22 -15.66
CA ILE A 297 -7.07 12.04 -15.75
C ILE A 297 -6.27 12.01 -17.07
N PHE A 298 -7.00 12.03 -18.17
CA PHE A 298 -6.52 11.63 -19.48
C PHE A 298 -6.56 12.76 -20.52
N ALA A 299 -7.11 13.94 -20.21
CA ALA A 299 -7.19 15.04 -21.17
C ALA A 299 -6.08 16.09 -21.00
N TYR A 300 -5.47 16.46 -22.13
CA TYR A 300 -4.30 17.35 -22.19
C TYR A 300 -4.64 18.79 -21.79
N ARG A 301 -5.86 19.22 -22.11
CA ARG A 301 -6.38 20.54 -21.81
C ARG A 301 -7.80 20.41 -21.28
N ARG A 302 -8.12 21.18 -20.24
CA ARG A 302 -9.48 21.27 -19.70
C ARG A 302 -10.47 21.93 -20.67
N ASP A 303 -9.97 22.55 -21.75
CA ASP A 303 -10.79 23.09 -22.85
C ASP A 303 -11.27 22.01 -23.84
N THR A 304 -10.95 20.74 -23.59
CA THR A 304 -11.49 19.59 -24.35
C THR A 304 -12.97 19.35 -24.00
N ALA A 305 -13.82 20.30 -24.35
CA ALA A 305 -15.29 20.25 -24.27
C ALA A 305 -15.93 19.12 -25.11
N LYS A 306 -15.13 18.18 -25.63
CA LYS A 306 -15.53 17.10 -26.51
C LYS A 306 -15.63 15.74 -25.82
N VAL A 307 -15.20 15.63 -24.54
CA VAL A 307 -15.41 14.37 -23.84
C VAL A 307 -16.89 14.18 -23.54
N THR A 308 -17.47 13.19 -24.20
CA THR A 308 -18.84 12.73 -24.00
C THR A 308 -18.78 11.35 -23.36
N LEU A 309 -19.69 11.10 -22.44
CA LEU A 309 -19.92 9.75 -21.93
C LEU A 309 -21.19 9.26 -22.59
N ALA A 310 -21.18 8.06 -23.17
CA ALA A 310 -22.37 7.42 -23.70
C ALA A 310 -22.48 6.00 -23.13
N GLY A 311 -23.66 5.60 -22.68
CA GLY A 311 -23.89 4.18 -22.41
C GLY A 311 -23.87 3.42 -23.72
N SER A 312 -23.28 2.21 -23.75
CA SER A 312 -23.21 1.34 -24.95
C SER A 312 -24.52 1.31 -25.77
N ASP A 313 -25.66 1.34 -25.07
CA ASP A 313 -27.00 1.19 -25.67
C ASP A 313 -27.94 2.38 -25.41
N LYS A 314 -27.49 3.43 -24.71
CA LYS A 314 -28.37 4.48 -24.16
C LYS A 314 -28.12 5.89 -24.71
N GLY A 315 -27.20 6.03 -25.66
CA GLY A 315 -26.80 7.34 -26.18
C GLY A 315 -26.03 8.16 -25.13
N PRO A 316 -25.84 9.47 -25.36
CA PRO A 316 -25.04 10.32 -24.48
C PRO A 316 -25.69 10.49 -23.10
N LEU A 317 -24.88 10.29 -22.05
CA LEU A 317 -25.24 10.53 -20.65
C LEU A 317 -25.26 12.04 -20.37
N LYS A 318 -26.31 12.50 -19.70
CA LYS A 318 -26.38 13.86 -19.17
C LYS A 318 -25.56 13.95 -17.88
N ASP A 319 -25.06 15.13 -17.58
CA ASP A 319 -24.23 15.41 -16.40
C ASP A 319 -24.85 14.91 -15.07
N ASP A 320 -26.17 15.04 -14.93
CA ASP A 320 -26.93 14.61 -13.75
C ASP A 320 -27.38 13.14 -13.76
N ASP A 321 -27.15 12.41 -14.85
CA ASP A 321 -27.45 10.98 -14.91
C ASP A 321 -26.50 10.22 -13.98
N ALA A 322 -27.02 9.16 -13.35
CA ALA A 322 -26.15 8.23 -12.63
C ALA A 322 -25.32 7.44 -13.64
N VAL A 323 -24.06 7.15 -13.29
CA VAL A 323 -23.19 6.27 -14.07
C VAL A 323 -23.88 4.90 -14.21
N PRO A 324 -24.22 4.46 -15.44
CA PRO A 324 -24.92 3.20 -15.63
C PRO A 324 -24.02 2.00 -15.33
N ASP A 325 -24.63 0.83 -15.17
CA ASP A 325 -23.89 -0.44 -15.21
C ASP A 325 -23.48 -0.76 -16.65
N GLY A 326 -22.31 -1.35 -16.83
CA GLY A 326 -21.78 -1.74 -18.14
C GLY A 326 -20.71 -0.81 -18.70
N THR A 327 -20.48 -0.92 -20.01
CA THR A 327 -19.44 -0.15 -20.72
C THR A 327 -19.96 1.25 -21.07
N ILE A 328 -19.16 2.25 -20.70
CA ILE A 328 -19.35 3.65 -21.01
C ILE A 328 -18.34 4.02 -22.09
N ILE A 329 -18.85 4.49 -23.23
CA ILE A 329 -18.02 5.00 -24.31
C ILE A 329 -17.58 6.41 -23.96
N VAL A 330 -16.27 6.64 -23.98
CA VAL A 330 -15.65 7.94 -23.73
C VAL A 330 -15.25 8.54 -25.07
N GLY A 331 -16.09 9.42 -25.59
CA GLY A 331 -15.83 10.16 -26.82
C GLY A 331 -14.71 11.18 -26.64
N GLY A 332 -13.96 11.48 -27.69
CA GLY A 332 -12.95 12.54 -27.68
C GLY A 332 -11.64 12.24 -26.96
N LEU A 333 -11.48 11.04 -26.38
CA LEU A 333 -10.19 10.48 -25.98
C LEU A 333 -9.76 9.40 -26.98
N LYS A 334 -8.48 9.42 -27.35
CA LYS A 334 -7.88 8.41 -28.23
C LYS A 334 -7.49 7.14 -27.45
N ASP A 335 -6.82 7.34 -26.33
CA ASP A 335 -6.34 6.30 -25.43
C ASP A 335 -6.53 6.71 -23.97
N PHE A 336 -6.33 5.78 -23.04
CA PHE A 336 -6.30 6.06 -21.60
C PHE A 336 -4.88 6.29 -21.11
N LYS A 337 -4.06 6.97 -21.93
CA LYS A 337 -2.71 7.35 -21.55
C LYS A 337 -2.69 8.80 -21.11
N HIS A 338 -1.82 9.10 -20.16
CA HIS A 338 -1.59 10.48 -19.78
C HIS A 338 -1.11 11.29 -20.99
N PRO A 339 -1.78 12.41 -21.30
CA PRO A 339 -1.40 13.24 -22.42
C PRO A 339 -0.05 13.88 -22.14
N ARG A 340 0.88 13.70 -23.07
CA ARG A 340 2.20 14.32 -23.00
C ARG A 340 2.08 15.75 -23.50
N TYR A 341 2.66 16.72 -22.80
CA TYR A 341 2.80 18.09 -23.32
C TYR A 341 3.86 18.09 -24.43
N PRO A 342 3.49 18.29 -25.72
CA PRO A 342 4.49 18.51 -26.76
C PRO A 342 5.09 19.89 -26.56
N TRP A 343 6.29 19.94 -25.99
CA TRP A 343 7.10 21.15 -26.05
C TRP A 343 7.51 21.36 -27.51
N PRO A 344 7.31 22.57 -28.08
CA PRO A 344 7.63 22.83 -29.48
C PRO A 344 9.13 22.68 -29.78
N HIS A 345 9.98 22.79 -28.74
CA HIS A 345 11.42 22.66 -28.80
C HIS A 345 11.93 21.89 -27.58
N VAL A 346 13.14 21.31 -27.69
CA VAL A 346 13.85 20.75 -26.53
C VAL A 346 14.10 21.87 -25.52
N SER A 347 13.63 21.69 -24.30
CA SER A 347 13.75 22.67 -23.22
C SER A 347 14.87 22.26 -22.28
N ALA A 348 15.91 23.10 -22.18
CA ALA A 348 17.00 22.91 -21.25
C ALA A 348 16.71 23.63 -19.92
N ILE A 349 16.76 22.92 -18.80
CA ILE A 349 16.63 23.47 -17.45
C ILE A 349 18.01 23.42 -16.80
N ILE A 350 18.54 24.57 -16.34
CA ILE A 350 19.83 24.65 -15.65
C ILE A 350 19.58 25.04 -14.18
N GLY A 351 19.92 24.17 -13.24
CA GLY A 351 19.70 24.40 -11.80
C GLY A 351 18.24 24.20 -11.39
N ALA A 352 17.76 22.96 -11.47
CA ALA A 352 16.36 22.63 -11.24
C ALA A 352 15.98 22.61 -9.76
N GLY A 353 16.93 22.30 -8.88
CA GLY A 353 16.61 22.00 -7.48
C GLY A 353 15.76 20.74 -7.33
N PHE A 354 15.43 20.37 -6.10
CA PHE A 354 14.83 19.06 -5.79
C PHE A 354 13.50 18.80 -6.53
N GLN A 355 12.58 19.77 -6.51
CA GLN A 355 11.25 19.60 -7.10
C GLN A 355 11.29 19.45 -8.62
N ALA A 356 12.09 20.24 -9.34
CA ALA A 356 12.17 20.09 -10.79
C ALA A 356 13.00 18.88 -11.24
N ILE A 357 13.98 18.40 -10.45
CA ILE A 357 14.63 17.10 -10.70
C ILE A 357 13.59 15.97 -10.65
N LYS A 358 12.77 15.98 -9.60
CA LYS A 358 11.70 14.99 -9.41
C LYS A 358 10.67 15.02 -10.54
N THR A 359 10.20 16.20 -10.93
CA THR A 359 9.32 16.36 -12.10
C THR A 359 9.99 15.86 -13.38
N ALA A 360 11.29 16.12 -13.57
CA ALA A 360 12.01 15.62 -14.72
C ALA A 360 12.11 14.08 -14.72
N MET A 361 12.35 13.45 -13.57
CA MET A 361 12.33 11.98 -13.45
C MET A 361 10.96 11.40 -13.83
N GLN A 362 9.87 12.03 -13.41
CA GLN A 362 8.51 11.64 -13.79
C GLN A 362 8.30 11.79 -15.30
N TYR A 363 8.77 12.89 -15.89
CA TYR A 363 8.76 13.09 -17.34
C TYR A 363 9.60 12.03 -18.08
N MET A 364 10.73 11.59 -17.53
CA MET A 364 11.49 10.47 -18.09
C MET A 364 10.71 9.15 -18.06
N VAL A 365 10.05 8.82 -16.95
CA VAL A 365 9.19 7.62 -16.84
C VAL A 365 8.06 7.64 -17.88
N HIS A 366 7.54 8.82 -18.20
CA HIS A 366 6.53 9.00 -19.24
C HIS A 366 7.09 9.17 -20.66
N HIS A 367 8.39 8.92 -20.86
CA HIS A 367 9.10 9.06 -22.13
C HIS A 367 8.93 10.46 -22.76
N ASN A 368 9.06 11.50 -21.94
CA ASN A 368 9.06 12.89 -22.39
C ASN A 368 10.50 13.36 -22.59
N GLU A 369 11.03 13.10 -23.79
CA GLU A 369 12.46 13.25 -24.13
C GLU A 369 12.87 14.67 -24.55
N ASN A 370 11.92 15.61 -24.59
CA ASN A 370 12.14 16.99 -25.01
C ASN A 370 12.47 17.94 -23.83
N ILE A 371 12.77 17.40 -22.65
CA ILE A 371 13.29 18.17 -21.51
C ILE A 371 14.66 17.63 -21.14
N VAL A 372 15.66 18.50 -21.12
CA VAL A 372 17.02 18.16 -20.69
C VAL A 372 17.33 18.96 -19.44
N LEU A 373 17.63 18.27 -18.36
CA LEU A 373 17.92 18.89 -17.07
C LEU A 373 19.42 18.81 -16.79
N PHE A 374 20.02 19.95 -16.51
CA PHE A 374 21.39 20.10 -16.05
C PHE A 374 21.35 20.61 -14.61
N ASP A 375 21.74 19.78 -13.64
CA ASP A 375 22.02 20.24 -12.28
C ASP A 375 23.52 20.20 -12.02
N ARG A 376 23.99 21.02 -11.09
CA ARG A 376 25.43 21.16 -10.80
C ARG A 376 25.97 19.94 -10.06
N HIS A 377 25.13 19.20 -9.34
CA HIS A 377 25.53 18.02 -8.57
C HIS A 377 24.81 16.77 -9.02
N ALA A 378 25.55 15.66 -9.08
CA ALA A 378 25.02 14.35 -9.47
C ALA A 378 24.23 13.66 -8.34
N SER A 379 24.26 14.21 -7.12
CA SER A 379 23.55 13.71 -5.96
C SER A 379 22.12 14.26 -5.89
N ALA A 380 21.19 13.44 -5.35
CA ALA A 380 19.81 13.86 -5.10
C ALA A 380 19.77 15.16 -4.27
N GLY A 381 18.91 16.11 -4.68
CA GLY A 381 18.77 17.44 -4.05
C GLY A 381 19.43 18.61 -4.80
N GLY A 382 20.42 18.36 -5.66
CA GLY A 382 21.09 19.40 -6.47
C GLY A 382 21.83 20.48 -5.66
N ASP A 383 22.26 21.57 -6.31
CA ASP A 383 23.05 22.65 -5.67
C ASP A 383 22.29 23.35 -4.53
N ALA A 384 20.96 23.37 -4.62
CA ALA A 384 20.08 23.94 -3.61
C ALA A 384 20.24 23.21 -2.26
N TRP A 385 20.30 21.88 -2.29
CA TRP A 385 20.44 21.04 -1.09
C TRP A 385 21.88 21.01 -0.56
N HIS A 386 22.84 20.82 -1.46
CA HIS A 386 24.22 20.55 -1.05
C HIS A 386 25.00 21.81 -0.67
N ASN A 387 24.70 22.96 -1.29
CA ASN A 387 25.51 24.18 -1.11
C ASN A 387 24.72 25.44 -0.75
N SER A 388 23.45 25.54 -1.15
CA SER A 388 22.66 26.76 -0.89
C SER A 388 21.89 26.70 0.43
N ALA A 389 21.64 25.51 0.96
CA ALA A 389 21.05 25.29 2.27
C ALA A 389 22.04 25.71 3.36
N THR A 390 21.72 26.78 4.08
CA THR A 390 22.47 27.21 5.26
C THR A 390 21.50 27.44 6.42
N LYS A 391 21.99 27.50 7.66
CA LYS A 391 21.19 27.88 8.84
C LYS A 391 20.53 29.26 8.73
N HIS A 392 20.87 30.06 7.73
CA HIS A 392 20.37 31.41 7.49
C HIS A 392 19.58 31.56 6.19
N SER A 393 19.66 30.59 5.28
CA SER A 393 18.79 30.59 4.11
C SER A 393 17.38 30.32 4.61
N LYS A 394 16.50 31.33 4.51
CA LYS A 394 15.06 31.08 4.48
C LYS A 394 14.82 30.31 3.18
N MET A 395 14.94 28.99 3.22
CA MET A 395 14.36 28.14 2.20
C MET A 395 12.89 28.54 2.14
N GLN A 396 12.52 29.24 1.07
CA GLN A 396 11.20 29.82 0.90
C GLN A 396 10.23 28.72 0.47
N THR A 397 10.10 27.69 1.29
CA THR A 397 9.13 26.59 1.15
C THR A 397 8.89 25.99 2.52
N ASP A 398 7.65 26.08 2.98
CA ASP A 398 7.16 25.70 4.29
C ASP A 398 7.32 24.20 4.63
N PHE A 399 7.32 23.93 5.94
CA PHE A 399 7.27 22.65 6.68
C PHE A 399 8.59 21.97 7.07
N GLY A 400 8.87 21.99 8.38
CA GLY A 400 10.02 21.39 9.08
C GLY A 400 9.99 19.86 9.21
N ALA A 401 9.39 19.16 8.26
CA ALA A 401 9.51 17.72 8.11
C ALA A 401 9.63 17.40 6.61
N PHE A 402 10.86 17.33 6.12
CA PHE A 402 11.13 16.78 4.80
C PHE A 402 10.96 15.26 4.88
N ASN A 403 9.71 14.81 4.87
CA ASN A 403 9.43 13.48 4.38
C ASN A 403 10.06 13.37 2.98
N ILE A 404 10.67 12.23 2.67
CA ILE A 404 10.97 11.84 1.30
C ILE A 404 9.59 11.69 0.60
N TRP A 405 9.06 12.80 0.11
CA TRP A 405 7.77 12.89 -0.58
C TRP A 405 7.99 12.71 -2.07
N PHE A 406 7.12 11.95 -2.75
CA PHE A 406 7.33 11.41 -4.11
C PHE A 406 6.36 11.95 -5.21
N GLY A 407 6.12 13.25 -5.35
CA GLY A 407 5.72 13.86 -6.65
C GLY A 407 5.58 15.39 -6.61
N HIS A 408 5.34 16.05 -7.75
CA HIS A 408 5.01 17.49 -7.84
C HIS A 408 3.48 17.73 -7.84
N GLU A 409 2.71 16.66 -8.02
CA GLU A 409 1.26 16.51 -7.90
C GLU A 409 0.74 16.69 -6.46
N TYR A 410 1.63 16.81 -5.48
CA TYR A 410 1.31 17.04 -4.07
C TYR A 410 1.35 18.54 -3.68
N HIS A 411 1.48 19.46 -4.64
CA HIS A 411 1.45 20.90 -4.38
C HIS A 411 0.07 21.50 -4.69
N TRP A 412 -0.67 21.91 -3.66
CA TRP A 412 -1.71 22.94 -3.77
C TRP A 412 -1.02 24.31 -3.74
N THR A 413 -0.78 24.95 -4.89
CA THR A 413 -0.66 26.41 -4.90
C THR A 413 -2.06 26.97 -4.96
N GLY A 414 -2.65 27.28 -3.81
CA GLY A 414 -3.86 28.08 -3.78
C GLY A 414 -3.63 29.40 -4.52
N SER A 415 -4.22 29.51 -5.71
CA SER A 415 -4.64 30.75 -6.37
C SER A 415 -5.74 30.42 -7.36
#